data_AF-A0AA43RLB6-F1
#
_entry.id   AF-A0AA43RLB6-F1
#
_cell.length_a   1.000
_cell.length_b   1.000
_cell.length_c   1.000
_cell.angle_alpha   90.00
_cell.angle_beta   90.00
_cell.angle_gamma   90.00
#
_symmetry.space_group_name_H-M   'P 1'
#
loop_
_entity.id
_entity.type
_entity.pdbx_description
1 polymer ?
#
loop_
_entity_poly.entity_id
_entity_poly.type
_entity_poly.pdbx_seq_one_letter_code
_entity_poly.pdbx_strand_id
1 'polypeptide(L)'
;MLEELISQGQAFTEEVSGLVGTQSLSIEIEKWASQSVMYLNKEIKVDAVTDRVNSAYKTLNVNAHMKHSQILGALLAAKEIKDKHNDFAKKIWDMNK
;
A
#
# COMPACT_ATOMS: atom_id res chain seq x y z
N MET A 1 5.05 0.82 -10.81
CA MET A 1 4.95 1.40 -9.45
C MET A 1 3.86 0.72 -8.62
N LEU A 2 2.56 1.01 -8.76
CA LEU A 2 1.53 0.41 -7.87
C LEU A 2 1.48 -1.13 -7.88
N GLU A 3 1.40 -1.75 -9.06
CA GLU A 3 1.41 -3.23 -9.19
C GLU A 3 2.66 -3.86 -8.59
N GLU A 4 3.80 -3.21 -8.78
CA GLU A 4 5.09 -3.66 -8.27
C GLU A 4 5.14 -3.60 -6.74
N LEU A 5 4.65 -2.51 -6.14
CA LEU A 5 4.54 -2.36 -4.69
C LEU A 5 3.57 -3.39 -4.08
N ILE A 6 2.46 -3.70 -4.78
CA ILE A 6 1.53 -4.75 -4.35
C ILE A 6 2.20 -6.12 -4.40
N SER A 7 2.86 -6.45 -5.51
CA SER A 7 3.56 -7.74 -5.69
C SER A 7 4.66 -7.94 -4.64
N GLN A 8 5.49 -6.92 -4.41
CA GLN A 8 6.51 -6.93 -3.34
C GLN A 8 5.87 -7.11 -1.96
N GLY A 9 4.81 -6.36 -1.65
CA GLY A 9 4.10 -6.49 -0.38
C GLY A 9 3.55 -7.90 -0.17
N GLN A 10 2.96 -8.50 -1.20
CA GLN A 10 2.49 -9.89 -1.14
C GLN A 10 3.64 -10.87 -0.87
N ALA A 11 4.78 -10.71 -1.53
CA ALA A 11 5.97 -11.56 -1.32
C ALA A 11 6.51 -11.47 0.12
N PHE A 12 6.45 -10.29 0.76
CA PHE A 12 6.88 -10.13 2.15
C PHE A 12 5.87 -10.68 3.18
N THR A 13 4.67 -11.08 2.78
CA THR A 13 3.61 -11.48 3.72
C THR A 13 4.06 -12.63 4.61
N GLU A 14 4.70 -13.66 4.05
CA GLU A 14 5.19 -14.80 4.83
C GLU A 14 6.33 -14.38 5.78
N GLU A 15 7.25 -13.52 5.32
CA GLU A 15 8.36 -13.01 6.14
C GLU A 15 7.86 -12.25 7.39
N VAL A 16 6.77 -11.50 7.26
CA VAL A 16 6.17 -10.78 8.40
C VAL A 16 5.16 -11.60 9.19
N SER A 17 4.72 -12.77 8.68
CA SER A 17 3.71 -13.60 9.32
C SER A 17 4.30 -14.34 10.52
N GLY A 18 4.08 -13.79 11.72
CA GLY A 18 4.66 -14.28 12.98
C GLY A 18 5.45 -13.22 13.72
N LEU A 19 5.69 -12.07 13.08
CA LEU A 19 6.37 -10.93 13.65
C LEU A 19 5.40 -10.09 14.51
N VAL A 20 5.25 -10.50 15.77
CA VAL A 20 4.37 -9.89 16.79
C VAL A 20 5.23 -9.25 17.88
N GLY A 21 4.87 -8.03 18.31
CA GLY A 21 5.65 -7.26 19.29
C GLY A 21 6.70 -6.36 18.62
N THR A 22 7.76 -6.02 19.36
CA THR A 22 8.83 -5.13 18.89
C THR A 22 10.00 -5.93 18.38
N GLN A 23 10.49 -5.62 17.19
CA GLN A 23 11.55 -6.40 16.55
C GLN A 23 12.20 -5.64 15.40
N SER A 24 13.43 -6.04 15.07
CA SER A 24 14.16 -5.55 13.91
C SER A 24 13.54 -6.12 12.62
N LEU A 25 13.44 -5.30 11.58
CA LEU A 25 12.95 -5.70 10.26
C LEU A 25 14.10 -5.75 9.25
N SER A 26 13.91 -6.50 8.17
CA SER A 26 14.82 -6.45 7.04
C SER A 26 14.73 -5.08 6.36
N ILE A 27 15.85 -4.64 5.79
CA ILE A 27 15.96 -3.34 5.10
C ILE A 27 15.00 -3.30 3.91
N GLU A 28 14.77 -4.44 3.28
CA GLU A 28 13.86 -4.64 2.16
C GLU A 28 12.40 -4.32 2.53
N ILE A 29 11.93 -4.80 3.69
CA ILE A 29 10.59 -4.50 4.20
C ILE A 29 10.46 -3.00 4.52
N GLU A 30 11.46 -2.43 5.19
CA GLU A 30 11.44 -0.99 5.53
C GLU A 30 11.43 -0.11 4.27
N LYS A 31 12.24 -0.47 3.27
CA LYS A 31 12.31 0.21 1.98
C LYS A 31 10.97 0.13 1.26
N TRP A 32 10.38 -1.05 1.19
CA TRP A 32 9.06 -1.25 0.57
C TRP A 32 7.98 -0.42 1.26
N ALA A 33 7.94 -0.44 2.60
CA ALA A 33 6.96 0.31 3.37
C ALA A 33 7.09 1.82 3.13
N SER A 34 8.32 2.35 3.12
CA SER A 34 8.62 3.75 2.81
C SER A 34 8.16 4.14 1.40
N GLN A 35 8.51 3.34 0.38
CA GLN A 35 8.10 3.59 -1.00
C GLN A 35 6.57 3.54 -1.18
N SER A 36 5.91 2.63 -0.47
CA SER A 36 4.46 2.48 -0.48
C SER A 36 3.75 3.72 0.10
N VAL A 37 4.23 4.22 1.24
CA VAL A 37 3.72 5.43 1.88
C VAL A 37 3.93 6.65 0.98
N MET A 38 5.12 6.81 0.41
CA MET A 38 5.43 7.90 -0.52
C MET A 38 4.50 7.88 -1.74
N TYR A 39 4.27 6.70 -2.33
CA TYR A 39 3.35 6.54 -3.45
C TYR A 39 1.92 6.96 -3.07
N LEU A 40 1.40 6.44 -1.94
CA LEU A 40 0.04 6.71 -1.49
C LEU A 40 -0.16 8.19 -1.16
N ASN A 41 0.79 8.83 -0.46
CA ASN A 41 0.72 10.27 -0.16
C ASN A 41 0.72 11.14 -1.42
N LYS A 42 1.36 10.70 -2.51
CA LYS A 42 1.42 11.45 -3.77
C LYS A 42 0.14 11.27 -4.60
N GLU A 43 -0.37 10.05 -4.68
CA GLU A 43 -1.40 9.67 -5.65
C GLU A 43 -2.82 9.63 -5.04
N ILE A 44 -2.94 9.45 -3.72
CA ILE A 44 -4.23 9.39 -3.01
C ILE A 44 -4.32 10.60 -2.07
N LYS A 45 -5.09 11.62 -2.46
CA LYS A 45 -5.34 12.84 -1.64
C LYS A 45 -6.40 12.64 -0.55
N VAL A 46 -6.60 11.41 -0.08
CA VAL A 46 -7.62 11.11 0.94
C VAL A 46 -6.95 11.08 2.31
N ASP A 47 -7.06 12.18 3.04
CA ASP A 47 -6.35 12.44 4.30
C ASP A 47 -6.41 11.27 5.31
N ALA A 48 -7.59 10.67 5.49
CA ALA A 48 -7.78 9.57 6.44
C ALA A 48 -7.02 8.28 6.09
N VAL A 49 -6.83 7.98 4.80
CA VAL A 49 -6.09 6.79 4.35
C VAL A 49 -4.59 7.03 4.46
N THR A 50 -4.14 8.22 4.06
CA THR A 50 -2.73 8.62 4.16
C THR A 50 -2.27 8.68 5.61
N ASP A 51 -3.08 9.23 6.54
CA ASP A 51 -2.73 9.29 7.96
C ASP A 51 -2.56 7.90 8.59
N ARG A 52 -3.46 6.98 8.25
CA ARG A 52 -3.40 5.61 8.76
C ARG A 52 -2.15 4.87 8.27
N VAL A 53 -1.80 5.05 6.99
CA VAL A 53 -0.62 4.43 6.39
C VAL A 53 0.67 5.05 6.91
N ASN A 54 0.70 6.38 7.09
CA ASN A 54 1.82 7.07 7.74
C ASN A 54 2.02 6.59 9.19
N SER A 55 0.94 6.41 9.95
CA SER A 55 0.99 5.84 11.30
C SER A 55 1.49 4.39 11.29
N ALA A 56 1.03 3.58 10.33
CA ALA A 56 1.48 2.20 10.19
C ALA A 56 2.98 2.10 9.91
N TYR A 57 3.51 2.94 9.02
CA TYR A 57 4.93 3.01 8.73
C TYR A 57 5.78 3.45 9.92
N LYS A 58 5.38 4.52 10.64
CA LYS A 58 6.08 5.00 11.83
C LYS A 58 6.19 3.95 12.95
N THR A 59 5.27 2.99 12.96
CA THR A 59 5.20 1.93 13.97
C THR A 59 5.42 0.55 13.36
N LEU A 60 6.03 0.46 12.18
CA LEU A 60 6.17 -0.78 11.42
C LEU A 60 6.91 -1.87 12.21
N ASN A 61 7.93 -1.49 12.96
CA ASN A 61 8.68 -2.39 13.85
C ASN A 61 7.88 -2.91 15.05
N VAL A 62 6.68 -2.36 15.29
CA VAL A 62 5.75 -2.78 16.34
C VAL A 62 4.55 -3.48 15.69
N ASN A 63 4.48 -4.81 15.84
CA ASN A 63 3.50 -5.67 15.19
C ASN A 63 3.57 -5.59 13.66
N ALA A 64 4.76 -5.86 13.10
CA ALA A 64 5.05 -5.70 11.69
C ALA A 64 4.06 -6.40 10.77
N HIS A 65 3.56 -7.58 11.13
CA HIS A 65 2.51 -8.27 10.39
C HIS A 65 1.27 -7.38 10.14
N MET A 66 0.75 -6.79 11.21
CA MET A 66 -0.44 -5.95 11.15
C MET A 66 -0.17 -4.66 10.37
N LYS A 67 1.00 -4.04 10.58
CA LYS A 67 1.36 -2.78 9.93
C LYS A 67 1.61 -2.96 8.44
N HIS A 68 2.31 -4.03 8.05
CA HIS A 68 2.45 -4.47 6.67
C HIS A 68 1.07 -4.66 6.02
N SER A 69 0.17 -5.40 6.67
CA SER A 69 -1.18 -5.66 6.14
C SER A 69 -1.98 -4.38 5.92
N GLN A 70 -1.82 -3.38 6.81
CA GLN A 70 -2.45 -2.07 6.66
C GLN A 70 -1.92 -1.30 5.44
N ILE A 71 -0.61 -1.31 5.22
CA ILE A 71 0.03 -0.65 4.07
C ILE A 71 -0.37 -1.37 2.77
N LEU A 72 -0.31 -2.70 2.73
CA LEU A 72 -0.69 -3.50 1.57
C LEU A 72 -2.17 -3.34 1.23
N GLY A 73 -3.05 -3.34 2.24
CA GLY A 73 -4.48 -3.09 2.06
C GLY A 73 -4.76 -1.71 1.45
N ALA A 74 -4.00 -0.68 1.84
CA ALA A 74 -4.13 0.65 1.24
C ALA A 74 -3.69 0.70 -0.23
N LEU A 75 -2.63 -0.03 -0.60
CA LEU A 75 -2.21 -0.16 -2.00
C LEU A 75 -3.28 -0.88 -2.85
N LEU A 76 -3.85 -1.97 -2.34
CA LEU A 76 -4.93 -2.68 -3.03
C LEU A 76 -6.16 -1.79 -3.22
N ALA A 77 -6.56 -1.03 -2.21
CA ALA A 77 -7.65 -0.05 -2.33
C ALA A 77 -7.33 1.05 -3.36
N ALA A 78 -6.09 1.55 -3.40
CA ALA A 78 -5.67 2.52 -4.40
C ALA A 78 -5.77 1.97 -5.83
N LYS A 79 -5.46 0.67 -6.02
CA LYS A 79 -5.61 0.00 -7.32
C LYS A 79 -7.07 -0.05 -7.74
N GLU A 80 -7.98 -0.45 -6.84
CA GLU A 80 -9.42 -0.48 -7.15
C GLU A 80 -9.98 0.88 -7.56
N ILE A 81 -9.54 1.96 -6.89
CA ILE A 81 -9.96 3.33 -7.24
C ILE A 81 -9.46 3.69 -8.65
N LYS A 82 -8.20 3.39 -8.94
CA LYS A 82 -7.59 3.69 -10.25
C LYS A 82 -8.24 2.90 -11.37
N ASP A 83 -8.51 1.62 -11.16
CA ASP A 83 -9.16 0.75 -12.14
C ASP A 83 -10.59 1.24 -12.44
N LYS A 84 -11.37 1.61 -11.41
CA LYS A 84 -12.71 2.22 -11.60
C LYS A 84 -12.67 3.52 -12.39
N HIS A 85 -11.67 4.38 -12.17
CA HIS A 85 -11.50 5.61 -12.94
C HIS A 85 -11.15 5.33 -14.41
N ASN A 86 -10.27 4.36 -14.66
CA ASN A 86 -9.89 3.96 -16.02
C ASN A 86 -11.09 3.38 -16.78
N ASP A 87 -11.88 2.53 -16.14
CA ASP A 87 -13.10 1.95 -16.72
C ASP A 87 -14.12 3.02 -17.07
N PHE A 88 -14.30 4.02 -16.20
CA PHE A 88 -15.18 5.15 -16.48
C PHE A 88 -14.68 5.96 -17.68
N ALA A 89 -13.40 6.33 -17.71
CA ALA A 89 -12.80 7.08 -18.82
C ALA A 89 -12.92 6.35 -20.17
N LYS A 90 -12.72 5.02 -20.16
CA LYS A 90 -12.89 4.18 -21.35
C LYS A 90 -14.32 4.19 -21.86
N LYS A 91 -15.31 4.03 -20.97
CA LYS A 91 -16.74 4.09 -21.34
C LYS A 91 -17.12 5.43 -21.97
N ILE A 92 -16.62 6.55 -21.43
CA ILE A 92 -16.86 7.88 -22.01
C ILE A 92 -16.24 7.99 -23.41
N TRP A 93 -15.04 7.46 -23.63
CA TRP A 93 -14.41 7.50 -24.95
C TRP A 93 -15.15 6.63 -25.97
N ASP A 94 -15.58 5.43 -25.60
CA ASP A 94 -16.36 4.53 -26.46
C ASP A 94 -17.72 5.14 -26.83
N MET A 95 -18.36 5.91 -25.94
CA MET A 95 -19.63 6.60 -26.22
C MET A 95 -19.50 7.81 -27.16
N ASN A 96 -18.30 8.37 -27.30
CA ASN A 96 -18.04 9.56 -28.15
C ASN A 96 -17.45 9.19 -29.52
N LYS A 97 -17.45 7.90 -29.87
CA LYS A 97 -17.03 7.36 -31.17
C LYS A 97 -18.23 6.82 -31.94
#